data_AF-A0A8T5PSQ2-F1
#
_entry.id   AF-A0A8T5PSQ2-F1
#
_cell.length_a   1.000
_cell.length_b   1.000
_cell.length_c   1.000
_cell.angle_alpha   90.00
_cell.angle_beta   90.00
_cell.angle_gamma   90.00
#
_symmetry.space_group_name_H-M   'P 1'
#
loop_
_entity.id
_entity.type
_entity.pdbx_description
1 polymer ?
#
loop_
_entity_poly.entity_id
_entity_poly.type
_entity_poly.pdbx_seq_one_letter_code
_entity_poly.pdbx_strand_id
1 'polypeptide(L)'
;MVTLQFVPYNEIAGLSSVGRIRMLLNIAKENKIVLLQGRLKKEEETELIQATMEEINKEFKGIELAVIDPNVNKSGGYTGFKEGIVNSLLGNRSGMTIIGPASIVKDIKKDPSKIELLTKEKKNGKSNRNSRNGKRKK
;
A
#
# COMPACT_ATOMS: atom_id res chain seq x y z
N MET A 1 -16.85 1.49 -3.86
CA MET A 1 -16.23 0.21 -4.18
C MET A 1 -14.75 0.32 -3.85
N VAL A 2 -14.20 -0.67 -3.15
CA VAL A 2 -12.75 -0.77 -2.88
C VAL A 2 -12.18 -1.69 -3.96
N THR A 3 -11.09 -1.28 -4.59
CA THR A 3 -10.43 -2.06 -5.65
C THR A 3 -9.06 -2.49 -5.18
N LEU A 4 -8.78 -3.78 -5.25
CA LEU A 4 -7.45 -4.36 -5.06
C LEU A 4 -6.80 -4.55 -6.44
N GLN A 5 -5.63 -3.97 -6.66
CA GLN A 5 -4.87 -4.08 -7.89
C GLN A 5 -3.58 -4.86 -7.62
N PHE A 6 -3.45 -6.04 -8.21
CA PHE A 6 -2.23 -6.83 -8.17
C PHE A 6 -1.20 -6.28 -9.17
N VAL A 7 0.04 -6.12 -8.73
CA VAL A 7 1.17 -5.67 -9.53
C VAL A 7 2.25 -6.77 -9.50
N PRO A 8 2.41 -7.51 -10.60
CA PRO A 8 3.49 -8.49 -10.75
C PRO A 8 4.88 -7.85 -10.65
N TYR A 9 5.88 -8.61 -10.21
CA TYR A 9 7.23 -8.07 -10.03
C TYR A 9 7.86 -7.58 -11.36
N ASN A 10 7.57 -8.24 -12.48
CA ASN A 10 8.10 -7.86 -13.80
C ASN A 10 7.68 -6.46 -14.25
N GLU A 11 6.51 -5.98 -13.80
CA GLU A 11 6.04 -4.61 -14.10
C GLU A 11 6.94 -3.55 -13.45
N ILE A 12 7.53 -3.86 -12.30
CA ILE A 12 8.39 -2.93 -11.56
C ILE A 12 9.89 -3.19 -11.79
N ALA A 13 10.26 -4.40 -12.22
CA ALA A 13 11.65 -4.83 -12.32
C ALA A 13 12.48 -4.00 -13.31
N GLY A 14 11.86 -3.52 -14.38
CA GLY A 14 12.51 -2.67 -15.40
C GLY A 14 12.52 -1.18 -15.06
N LEU A 15 11.83 -0.77 -14.00
CA LEU A 15 11.67 0.64 -13.64
C LEU A 15 12.79 1.12 -12.72
N SER A 16 13.20 2.37 -12.89
CA SER A 16 14.05 3.07 -11.91
C SER A 16 13.33 3.17 -10.56
N SER A 17 14.07 3.39 -9.47
CA SER A 17 13.50 3.57 -8.13
C SER A 17 12.41 4.64 -8.11
N VAL A 18 12.70 5.81 -8.68
CA VAL A 18 11.74 6.91 -8.86
C VAL A 18 10.53 6.48 -9.71
N GLY A 19 10.76 5.73 -10.79
CA GLY A 19 9.68 5.22 -11.64
C GLY A 19 8.72 4.28 -10.91
N ARG A 20 9.26 3.37 -10.09
CA ARG A 20 8.48 2.46 -9.24
C ARG A 20 7.64 3.23 -8.24
N ILE A 21 8.25 4.18 -7.54
CA ILE A 21 7.58 5.03 -6.54
C ILE A 21 6.41 5.79 -7.18
N ARG A 22 6.66 6.46 -8.31
CA ARG A 22 5.63 7.20 -9.05
C ARG A 22 4.48 6.30 -9.48
N MET A 23 4.78 5.13 -10.04
CA MET A 23 3.76 4.16 -10.45
C MET A 23 2.86 3.77 -9.27
N LEU A 24 3.46 3.36 -8.14
CA LEU A 24 2.73 2.90 -6.96
C LEU A 24 1.89 4.02 -6.34
N LEU A 25 2.45 5.23 -6.25
CA LEU A 25 1.77 6.40 -5.70
C LEU A 25 0.57 6.81 -6.56
N ASN A 26 0.71 6.76 -7.89
CA ASN A 26 -0.39 7.06 -8.81
C ASN A 26 -1.56 6.07 -8.66
N ILE A 27 -1.27 4.76 -8.55
CA ILE A 27 -2.32 3.76 -8.33
C ILE A 27 -3.02 3.99 -6.99
N ALA A 28 -2.29 4.33 -5.92
CA ALA A 28 -2.87 4.63 -4.62
C ALA A 28 -3.78 5.88 -4.67
N LYS A 29 -3.37 6.93 -5.39
CA LYS A 29 -4.16 8.15 -5.62
C LYS A 29 -5.49 7.88 -6.33
N GLU A 30 -5.56 6.85 -7.17
CA GLU A 30 -6.80 6.38 -7.82
C GLU A 30 -7.76 5.65 -6.86
N ASN A 31 -7.51 5.70 -5.55
CA ASN A 31 -8.28 5.00 -4.52
C ASN A 31 -8.23 3.46 -4.64
N LYS A 32 -7.12 2.92 -5.15
CA LYS A 32 -6.88 1.48 -5.27
C LYS A 32 -5.87 1.02 -4.23
N ILE A 33 -6.07 -0.18 -3.69
CA ILE A 33 -5.09 -0.87 -2.85
C ILE A 33 -4.17 -1.65 -3.78
N VAL A 34 -2.87 -1.39 -3.74
CA VAL A 34 -1.85 -2.09 -4.50
C VAL A 34 -1.38 -3.31 -3.73
N LEU A 35 -1.35 -4.45 -4.42
CA LEU A 35 -0.72 -5.68 -3.97
C LEU A 35 0.47 -5.99 -4.88
N LEU A 36 1.67 -5.59 -4.46
CA LEU A 36 2.91 -5.74 -5.23
C LEU A 36 3.58 -7.08 -4.90
N GLN A 37 3.84 -7.89 -5.94
CA GLN A 37 4.67 -9.08 -5.82
C GLN A 37 6.14 -8.68 -5.64
N GLY A 38 6.77 -9.22 -4.60
CA GLY A 38 8.09 -8.79 -4.17
C GLY A 38 8.02 -7.58 -3.23
N ARG A 39 9.16 -6.92 -3.06
CA ARG A 39 9.36 -5.87 -2.07
C ARG A 39 10.04 -4.66 -2.69
N LEU A 40 9.76 -3.49 -2.12
CA LEU A 40 10.59 -2.33 -2.33
C LEU A 40 11.90 -2.47 -1.55
N LYS A 41 12.97 -1.82 -2.01
CA LYS A 41 14.15 -1.61 -1.19
C LYS A 41 13.79 -0.71 0.00
N LYS A 42 14.51 -0.80 1.11
CA LYS A 42 14.26 0.06 2.28
C LYS A 42 14.37 1.56 1.94
N GLU A 43 15.29 1.90 1.06
CA GLU A 43 15.48 3.27 0.57
C GLU A 43 14.26 3.72 -0.25
N GLU A 44 13.68 2.82 -1.06
CA GLU A 44 12.49 3.09 -1.87
C GLU A 44 11.22 3.17 -1.02
N GLU A 45 11.11 2.39 0.04
CA GLU A 45 10.03 2.51 1.02
C GLU A 45 10.06 3.89 1.70
N THR A 46 11.26 4.32 2.10
CA THR A 46 11.47 5.64 2.71
C THR A 46 11.12 6.76 1.74
N GLU A 47 11.62 6.68 0.50
CA GLU A 47 11.35 7.67 -0.54
C GLU A 47 9.87 7.69 -0.95
N LEU A 48 9.18 6.53 -0.97
CA LEU A 48 7.74 6.47 -1.18
C LEU A 48 6.96 7.18 -0.07
N ILE A 49 7.34 7.01 1.19
CA ILE A 49 6.72 7.71 2.32
C ILE A 49 6.96 9.22 2.19
N GLN A 50 8.19 9.63 1.88
CA GLN A 50 8.53 11.04 1.69
C GLN A 50 7.72 11.66 0.55
N ALA A 51 7.75 11.07 -0.64
CA ALA A 51 7.00 11.53 -1.80
C ALA A 51 5.48 11.56 -1.52
N THR A 52 4.98 10.62 -0.71
CA THR A 52 3.59 10.64 -0.26
C THR A 52 3.30 11.89 0.55
N MET A 53 4.14 12.24 1.53
CA MET A 53 3.94 13.41 2.39
C MET A 53 3.89 14.72 1.59
N GLU A 54 4.72 14.82 0.55
CA GLU A 54 4.75 15.98 -0.37
C GLU A 54 3.46 16.10 -1.21
N GLU A 55 2.77 14.99 -1.43
CA GLU A 55 1.59 14.90 -2.30
C GLU A 55 0.25 14.94 -1.53
N ILE A 56 0.30 15.00 -0.20
CA ILE A 56 -0.90 15.10 0.65
C ILE A 56 -1.65 16.39 0.36
N ASN A 57 -2.94 16.28 0.14
CA ASN A 57 -3.82 17.42 -0.10
C ASN A 57 -5.26 17.15 0.43
N LYS A 58 -6.24 17.93 -0.03
CA LYS A 58 -7.64 17.76 0.40
C LYS A 58 -8.23 16.41 -0.02
N GLU A 59 -7.81 15.88 -1.16
CA GLU A 59 -8.32 14.67 -1.79
C GLU A 59 -7.48 13.43 -1.43
N PHE A 60 -6.15 13.58 -1.39
CA PHE A 60 -5.22 12.51 -1.05
C PHE A 60 -4.66 12.67 0.36
N LYS A 61 -4.94 11.70 1.23
CA LYS A 61 -4.55 11.73 2.66
C LYS A 61 -3.27 10.98 3.00
N GLY A 62 -2.58 10.49 1.97
CA GLY A 62 -1.40 9.65 2.11
C GLY A 62 -1.69 8.17 1.90
N ILE A 63 -0.73 7.34 2.29
CA ILE A 63 -0.78 5.88 2.12
C ILE A 63 -0.55 5.16 3.45
N GLU A 64 -1.03 3.93 3.50
CA GLU A 64 -0.63 2.89 4.44
C GLU A 64 0.25 1.88 3.72
N LEU A 65 1.34 1.44 4.36
CA LEU A 65 2.35 0.55 3.78
C LEU A 65 2.59 -0.65 4.70
N ALA A 66 2.50 -1.86 4.15
CA ALA A 66 2.88 -3.09 4.82
C ALA A 66 3.74 -3.98 3.92
N VAL A 67 4.65 -4.71 4.52
CA VAL A 67 5.54 -5.65 3.84
C VAL A 67 5.47 -6.97 4.56
N ILE A 68 5.27 -8.04 3.81
CA ILE A 68 5.30 -9.40 4.30
C ILE A 68 6.48 -10.11 3.67
N ASP A 69 7.33 -10.63 4.54
CA ASP A 69 8.49 -11.41 4.16
C ASP A 69 8.40 -12.77 4.87
N PRO A 70 8.13 -13.86 4.13
CA PRO A 70 8.05 -15.21 4.70
C PRO A 70 9.40 -15.68 5.26
N ASN A 71 10.53 -15.05 4.91
CA ASN A 71 11.86 -15.47 5.31
C ASN A 71 12.32 -14.87 6.66
N VAL A 72 11.65 -13.82 7.19
CA VAL A 72 12.07 -13.14 8.43
C VAL A 72 11.90 -14.02 9.67
N ASN A 73 11.03 -15.05 9.61
CA ASN A 73 10.74 -15.91 10.77
C ASN A 73 11.64 -17.15 10.90
N LYS A 74 12.68 -17.29 10.09
CA LYS A 74 13.65 -18.41 10.22
C LYS A 74 14.86 -18.07 11.10
N SER A 75 14.70 -17.13 12.02
CA SER A 75 15.73 -16.73 12.99
C SER A 75 15.79 -17.73 14.15
N GLY A 76 16.20 -18.97 13.88
CA GLY A 76 16.28 -20.04 14.87
C GLY A 76 17.16 -21.20 14.40
N GLY A 77 18.48 -20.99 14.38
CA GLY A 77 19.48 -22.08 14.36
C GLY A 77 20.41 -22.12 13.13
N TYR A 78 21.70 -21.84 13.36
CA TYR A 78 22.87 -22.40 12.67
C TYR A 78 22.96 -22.40 11.11
N THR A 79 22.25 -21.53 10.39
CA THR A 79 22.35 -21.43 8.90
C THR A 79 22.72 -20.04 8.34
N GLY A 80 23.25 -19.15 9.18
CA GLY A 80 23.43 -17.71 8.87
C GLY A 80 24.31 -17.34 7.67
N PHE A 81 25.20 -18.21 7.17
CA PHE A 81 26.09 -17.86 6.05
C PHE A 81 25.49 -18.17 4.66
N LYS A 82 24.69 -19.24 4.53
CA LYS A 82 24.02 -19.57 3.25
C LYS A 82 22.80 -18.69 3.00
N GLU A 83 22.09 -18.32 4.07
CA GLU A 83 20.89 -17.48 4.01
C GLU A 83 21.21 -16.02 3.65
N GLY A 84 22.35 -15.48 4.07
CA GLY A 84 22.81 -14.15 3.65
C GLY A 84 23.07 -14.05 2.14
N ILE A 85 23.59 -15.12 1.54
CA ILE A 85 23.89 -15.18 0.10
C ILE A 85 22.59 -15.40 -0.70
N VAL A 86 21.68 -16.25 -0.23
CA VAL A 86 20.36 -16.47 -0.87
C VAL A 86 19.47 -15.22 -0.76
N ASN A 87 19.48 -14.51 0.36
CA ASN A 87 18.78 -13.22 0.50
C ASN A 87 19.43 -12.12 -0.34
N SER A 88 20.73 -12.20 -0.63
CA SER A 88 21.40 -11.27 -1.55
C SER A 88 21.09 -11.57 -3.02
N LEU A 89 20.92 -12.85 -3.38
CA LEU A 89 20.58 -13.31 -4.74
C LEU A 89 19.08 -13.22 -5.08
N LEU A 90 18.19 -13.58 -4.14
CA LEU A 90 16.74 -13.42 -4.28
C LEU A 90 16.28 -12.01 -3.91
N GLY A 91 17.11 -11.26 -3.16
CA GLY A 91 16.96 -9.84 -2.85
C GLY A 91 15.57 -9.49 -2.35
N ASN A 92 14.85 -8.80 -3.24
CA ASN A 92 13.51 -8.26 -2.99
C ASN A 92 12.42 -8.95 -3.82
N ARG A 93 12.72 -10.09 -4.47
CA ARG A 93 11.74 -10.83 -5.29
C ARG A 93 10.84 -11.72 -4.45
N SER A 94 11.29 -12.09 -3.26
CA SER A 94 10.50 -12.84 -2.29
C SER A 94 9.71 -11.90 -1.39
N GLY A 95 8.47 -12.29 -1.06
CA GLY A 95 7.57 -11.50 -0.24
C GLY A 95 6.55 -10.70 -1.04
N MET A 96 5.84 -9.81 -0.34
CA MET A 96 4.76 -9.01 -0.90
C MET A 96 4.68 -7.67 -0.19
N THR A 97 4.43 -6.60 -0.95
CA THR A 97 4.22 -5.24 -0.44
C THR A 97 2.78 -4.82 -0.71
N ILE A 98 2.13 -4.25 0.31
CA ILE A 98 0.77 -3.73 0.23
C ILE A 98 0.84 -2.23 0.45
N ILE A 99 0.28 -1.48 -0.48
CA ILE A 99 0.19 -0.01 -0.41
C ILE A 99 -1.27 0.36 -0.64
N GLY A 100 -1.88 1.12 0.27
CA GLY A 100 -3.25 1.56 0.10
C GLY A 100 -3.45 3.01 0.52
N PRO A 101 -4.44 3.72 -0.03
CA PRO A 101 -4.72 5.09 0.36
C PRO A 101 -5.29 5.13 1.79
N ALA A 102 -4.77 6.04 2.62
CA ALA A 102 -5.21 6.21 4.02
C ALA A 102 -6.68 6.66 4.16
N SER A 103 -7.30 7.12 3.06
CA SER A 103 -8.73 7.42 3.01
C SER A 103 -9.60 6.16 3.11
N ILE A 104 -9.08 5.00 2.68
CA ILE A 104 -9.81 3.73 2.61
C ILE A 104 -9.23 2.73 3.60
N VAL A 105 -7.91 2.58 3.63
CA VAL A 105 -7.23 1.64 4.54
C VAL A 105 -7.16 2.28 5.93
N LYS A 106 -7.72 1.61 6.94
CA LYS A 106 -7.59 2.02 8.34
C LYS A 106 -6.36 1.43 9.01
N ASP A 107 -6.11 0.16 8.71
CA ASP A 107 -5.04 -0.63 9.33
C ASP A 107 -4.72 -1.83 8.44
N ILE A 108 -3.46 -2.25 8.48
CA ILE A 108 -2.95 -3.45 7.79
C ILE A 108 -2.31 -4.35 8.85
N LYS A 109 -2.97 -5.46 9.17
CA LYS A 109 -2.40 -6.45 10.10
C LYS A 109 -1.39 -7.32 9.37
N LYS A 110 -0.15 -7.30 9.86
CA LYS A 110 0.97 -8.07 9.33
C LYS A 110 0.98 -9.45 9.98
N ASP A 111 0.52 -10.46 9.26
CA ASP A 111 0.72 -11.87 9.61
C ASP A 111 1.59 -12.52 8.51
N PRO A 112 2.66 -13.26 8.86
CA PRO A 112 3.50 -13.92 7.87
C PRO A 112 2.77 -14.92 6.97
N SER A 113 1.63 -15.43 7.43
CA SER A 113 0.81 -16.44 6.74
C SER A 113 -0.42 -15.86 6.04
N LYS A 114 -0.82 -14.62 6.34
CA LYS A 114 -2.03 -14.00 5.77
C LYS A 114 -1.98 -12.46 5.84
N ILE A 115 -2.78 -11.81 5.01
CA ILE A 115 -2.98 -10.35 5.05
C ILE A 115 -4.42 -10.06 5.39
N GLU A 116 -4.63 -9.18 6.35
CA GLU A 116 -5.94 -8.66 6.70
C GLU A 116 -5.94 -7.13 6.56
N LEU A 117 -6.89 -6.63 5.76
CA LEU A 117 -7.07 -5.20 5.49
C LEU A 117 -8.38 -4.74 6.10
N LEU A 118 -8.32 -3.72 6.96
CA LEU A 118 -9.52 -3.08 7.48
C LEU A 118 -9.84 -1.82 6.66
N THR A 119 -10.93 -1.85 5.88
CA THR A 119 -11.30 -0.76 4.97
C THR A 119 -12.52 0.04 5.44
N LYS A 120 -12.58 1.33 5.11
CA LYS A 120 -13.78 2.19 5.24
C LYS A 120 -14.64 2.11 3.99
N GLU A 121 -15.96 2.12 4.16
CA GLU A 121 -16.87 2.37 3.04
C GLU A 121 -16.71 3.81 2.54
N LYS A 122 -16.54 3.96 1.22
CA LYS A 122 -16.56 5.28 0.57
C LYS A 122 -17.97 5.84 0.67
N LYS A 123 -18.21 6.80 1.57
CA LYS A 123 -19.47 7.55 1.64
C LYS A 123 -19.66 8.29 0.31
N ASN A 124 -20.54 7.79 -0.55
CA ASN A 124 -20.97 8.52 -1.73
C ASN A 124 -21.74 9.74 -1.24
N GLY A 125 -21.21 10.94 -1.50
CA GLY A 125 -21.81 12.21 -1.13
C GLY A 125 -23.11 12.49 -1.89
N LYS A 126 -24.18 11.74 -1.60
CA LYS A 126 -25.54 12.19 -1.94
C LYS A 126 -25.94 13.19 -0.87
N SER A 127 -25.74 14.46 -1.21
CA SER A 127 -26.30 15.64 -0.56
C SER A 127 -27.77 15.42 -0.24
N ASN A 128 -28.10 15.31 1.04
CA ASN A 128 -29.48 15.33 1.51
C ASN A 128 -29.96 16.79 1.50
N ARG A 129 -30.34 17.30 0.33
CA ARG A 129 -30.73 18.71 0.11
C ARG A 129 -32.22 19.01 0.34
N ASN A 130 -33.04 18.04 0.75
CA ASN A 130 -34.48 18.24 0.92
C ASN A 130 -34.94 18.01 2.37
N SER A 131 -34.91 19.04 3.22
CA SER A 131 -35.85 19.12 4.36
C SER A 131 -36.04 20.50 5.02
N ARG A 132 -35.60 21.63 4.43
CA ARG A 132 -35.70 22.95 5.10
C ARG A 132 -36.66 23.98 4.47
N ASN A 133 -37.47 23.63 3.47
CA ASN A 133 -38.43 24.57 2.86
C ASN A 133 -39.90 24.35 3.27
N GLY A 134 -40.16 23.97 4.52
CA GLY A 134 -41.52 23.73 5.04
C GLY A 134 -42.04 24.67 6.13
N LYS A 135 -41.23 25.59 6.67
CA LYS A 135 -41.67 26.50 7.75
C LYS A 135 -41.62 27.96 7.33
N ARG A 136 -42.48 28.34 6.40
CA ARG A 136 -43.00 29.71 6.25
C ARG A 136 -44.40 29.63 5.66
N LYS A 137 -45.34 30.29 6.34
CA LYS A 137 -46.79 30.45 6.05
C LYS A 137 -47.73 29.40 6.67
N LYS A 138 -48.13 29.63 7.91
CA LYS A 138 -49.42 30.26 8.24
C LYS A 138 -49.34 30.83 9.65
#